data_AF-A7RMD2-F1
#
_entry.id   AF-A7RMD2-F1
#
_cell.length_a   1.000
_cell.length_b   1.000
_cell.length_c   1.000
_cell.angle_alpha   90.00
_cell.angle_beta   90.00
_cell.angle_gamma   90.00
#
_symmetry.space_group_name_H-M   'P 1'
#
loop_
_entity.id
_entity.type
_entity.pdbx_description
1 polymer ?
#
loop_
_entity_poly.entity_id
_entity_poly.type
_entity_poly.pdbx_seq_one_letter_code
_entity_poly.pdbx_strand_id
1 'polypeptide(L)'
;NVSNFKYLGVFISSDLTWSEHVEYLSGKINQRLGLLRRIKHLLPFRARLLYYNSLVLPLFEYADLVWGDKHNVTIMSNLQILQNKAAKIILDRPLYSSATDALVKLKWLPLEKRR
;
A
#
# COMPACT_ATOMS: atom_id res chain seq x y z
N ASN A 1 6.65 -11.21 -29.40
CA ASN A 1 6.61 -9.97 -28.60
C ASN A 1 6.21 -10.29 -27.18
N VAL A 2 7.00 -9.82 -26.20
CA VAL A 2 6.65 -9.90 -24.78
C VAL A 2 5.99 -8.57 -24.41
N SER A 3 4.73 -8.59 -23.99
CA SER A 3 3.96 -7.38 -23.63
C SER A 3 4.27 -6.87 -22.23
N ASN A 4 4.65 -7.77 -21.31
CA ASN A 4 5.10 -7.40 -19.96
C ASN A 4 6.19 -8.35 -19.46
N PHE A 5 7.18 -7.79 -18.79
CA PHE A 5 8.32 -8.53 -18.26
C PHE A 5 8.61 -8.15 -16.81
N LYS A 6 8.86 -9.14 -15.96
CA LYS A 6 9.22 -8.92 -14.56
C LYS A 6 10.74 -8.82 -14.42
N TYR A 7 11.21 -7.65 -14.00
CA TYR A 7 12.63 -7.39 -13.75
C TYR A 7 12.83 -6.87 -12.32
N LEU A 8 13.68 -7.55 -11.54
CA LEU A 8 13.98 -7.20 -10.14
C LEU A 8 12.73 -6.96 -9.27
N GLY A 9 11.63 -7.69 -9.54
CA GLY A 9 10.38 -7.54 -8.79
C GLY A 9 9.45 -6.43 -9.28
N VAL A 10 9.82 -5.68 -10.32
CA VAL A 10 8.98 -4.68 -11.00
C VAL A 10 8.48 -5.25 -12.32
N PHE A 11 7.21 -5.03 -12.63
CA PHE A 11 6.66 -5.36 -13.95
C PHE A 11 6.80 -4.17 -14.89
N ILE A 12 7.46 -4.39 -16.03
CA ILE A 12 7.71 -3.39 -17.06
C ILE A 12 6.89 -3.76 -18.28
N SER A 13 5.85 -2.98 -18.55
CA SER A 13 4.99 -3.13 -19.72
C SER A 13 5.61 -2.46 -20.95
N SER A 14 5.34 -3.00 -22.14
CA SER A 14 5.81 -2.44 -23.42
C SER A 14 5.25 -1.05 -23.72
N ASP A 15 4.09 -0.72 -23.14
CA ASP A 15 3.47 0.61 -23.21
C ASP A 15 3.87 1.52 -22.03
N LEU A 16 4.80 1.07 -21.19
CA LEU A 16 5.26 1.74 -19.97
C LEU A 16 4.13 2.09 -18.99
N THR A 17 3.01 1.37 -19.04
CA THR A 17 1.96 1.48 -18.04
C THR A 17 2.28 0.64 -16.80
N TRP A 18 1.85 1.14 -15.64
CA TRP A 18 2.12 0.50 -14.35
C TRP A 18 0.94 -0.28 -13.78
N SER A 19 -0.13 -0.45 -14.56
CA SER A 19 -1.39 -1.07 -14.12
C SER A 19 -1.16 -2.48 -13.57
N GLU A 20 -0.44 -3.32 -14.30
CA GLU A 20 -0.18 -4.70 -13.88
C GLU A 20 0.74 -4.76 -12.65
N HIS A 21 1.76 -3.89 -12.60
CA HIS A 21 2.63 -3.77 -11.43
C HIS A 21 1.84 -3.37 -10.18
N VAL A 22 0.96 -2.37 -10.29
CA VAL A 22 0.15 -1.91 -9.16
C VAL A 22 -0.94 -2.90 -8.77
N GLU A 23 -1.54 -3.62 -9.71
CA GLU A 23 -2.44 -4.72 -9.40
C GLU A 23 -1.73 -5.82 -8.62
N TYR A 24 -0.53 -6.20 -9.05
CA TYR A 24 0.34 -7.15 -8.34
C TYR A 24 0.66 -6.68 -6.91
N LEU A 25 1.09 -5.43 -6.74
CA LEU A 25 1.36 -4.85 -5.41
C LEU A 25 0.09 -4.81 -4.55
N SER A 26 -1.04 -4.41 -5.13
CA SER A 26 -2.33 -4.30 -4.44
C SER A 26 -2.79 -5.65 -3.90
N GLY A 27 -2.62 -6.73 -4.67
CA GLY A 27 -2.87 -8.10 -4.21
C GLY A 27 -1.99 -8.49 -3.02
N LYS A 28 -0.68 -8.22 -3.11
CA LYS A 28 0.30 -8.51 -2.04
C LYS A 28 0.03 -7.71 -0.76
N ILE A 29 -0.37 -6.45 -0.87
CA ILE A 29 -0.73 -5.59 0.26
C ILE A 29 -2.03 -6.09 0.89
N ASN A 30 -3.07 -6.34 0.09
CA ASN A 30 -4.35 -6.83 0.61
C ASN A 30 -4.21 -8.15 1.35
N GLN A 31 -3.38 -9.08 0.87
CA GLN A 31 -3.10 -10.34 1.57
C GLN A 31 -2.54 -10.09 2.98
N ARG A 32 -1.53 -9.21 3.10
CA ARG A 32 -0.90 -8.86 4.39
C ARG A 32 -1.83 -8.09 5.31
N LEU A 33 -2.64 -7.18 4.78
CA LEU A 33 -3.66 -6.47 5.56
C LEU A 33 -4.78 -7.41 6.01
N GLY A 34 -5.14 -8.40 5.19
CA GLY A 34 -6.10 -9.45 5.55
C GLY A 34 -5.60 -10.28 6.72
N LEU A 35 -4.34 -10.71 6.69
CA LEU A 35 -3.71 -11.39 7.82
C LEU A 35 -3.69 -10.49 9.06
N LEU A 36 -3.19 -9.26 8.96
CA LEU A 36 -3.16 -8.31 10.08
C LEU A 36 -4.54 -8.12 10.70
N ARG A 37 -5.59 -7.96 9.88
CA ARG A 37 -6.97 -7.80 10.36
C ARG A 37 -7.44 -9.00 11.16
N ARG A 38 -7.05 -10.22 10.78
CA ARG A 38 -7.40 -11.45 11.51
C ARG A 38 -6.67 -11.53 12.85
N ILE A 39 -5.38 -11.20 12.89
CA ILE A 39 -4.55 -11.37 14.10
C ILE A 39 -4.49 -10.14 15.01
N LYS A 40 -5.00 -8.96 14.58
CA LYS A 40 -4.84 -7.69 15.32
C LYS A 40 -5.34 -7.74 16.77
N HIS A 41 -6.36 -8.55 17.06
CA HIS A 41 -6.94 -8.69 18.39
C HIS A 41 -5.99 -9.38 19.37
N LEU A 42 -5.02 -10.14 18.85
CA LEU A 42 -3.95 -10.80 19.62
C LEU A 42 -2.71 -9.91 19.77
N LEU A 43 -2.66 -8.78 19.05
CA LEU A 43 -1.46 -7.94 18.96
C LEU A 43 -1.65 -6.61 19.69
N PRO A 44 -0.68 -6.20 20.54
CA PRO A 44 -0.66 -4.84 21.07
C PRO A 44 -0.42 -3.83 19.94
N PHE A 45 -0.83 -2.58 20.14
CA PHE A 45 -0.72 -1.52 19.14
C PHE A 45 0.67 -1.40 18.50
N ARG A 46 1.74 -1.45 19.31
CA ARG A 46 3.13 -1.38 18.83
C ARG A 46 3.48 -2.53 17.88
N ALA A 47 2.99 -3.75 18.13
CA ALA A 47 3.23 -4.89 17.25
C ALA A 47 2.48 -4.74 15.92
N ARG A 48 1.29 -4.14 15.91
CA ARG A 48 0.56 -3.84 14.66
C ARG A 48 1.32 -2.84 13.79
N LEU A 49 1.90 -1.80 14.41
CA LEU A 49 2.78 -0.85 13.73
C LEU A 49 4.04 -1.52 13.18
N LEU A 50 4.71 -2.33 14.00
CA LEU A 50 5.91 -3.07 13.58
C LEU A 50 5.60 -3.99 12.38
N TYR A 51 4.48 -4.71 12.42
CA TYR A 51 4.01 -5.53 11.31
C TYR A 51 3.84 -4.72 10.03
N TYR A 52 3.18 -3.56 10.10
CA TYR A 52 2.99 -2.71 8.93
C TYR A 52 4.33 -2.21 8.38
N ASN A 53 5.19 -1.67 9.23
CA ASN A 53 6.48 -1.11 8.84
C ASN A 53 7.40 -2.18 8.21
N SER A 54 7.37 -3.41 8.71
CA SER A 54 8.25 -4.49 8.22
C SER A 54 7.72 -5.20 6.99
N LEU A 55 6.41 -5.42 6.88
CA LEU A 55 5.85 -6.31 5.85
C LEU A 55 5.05 -5.57 4.78
N VAL A 56 4.47 -4.41 5.09
CA VAL A 56 3.55 -3.70 4.20
C VAL A 56 4.21 -2.47 3.60
N LEU A 57 4.85 -1.64 4.42
CA LEU A 57 5.49 -0.39 3.98
C LEU A 57 6.50 -0.60 2.84
N PRO A 58 7.37 -1.64 2.86
CA PRO A 58 8.33 -1.85 1.77
C PRO A 58 7.67 -2.12 0.40
N LEU A 59 6.42 -2.60 0.38
CA LEU A 59 5.69 -2.80 -0.88
C LEU A 59 5.25 -1.49 -1.53
N PHE A 60 5.09 -0.43 -0.75
CA PHE A 60 4.79 0.91 -1.26
C PHE A 60 6.05 1.64 -1.71
N GLU A 61 7.19 1.38 -1.07
CA GLU A 61 8.43 2.15 -1.24
C GLU A 61 9.40 1.50 -2.24
N TYR A 62 9.35 0.18 -2.43
CA TYR A 62 10.30 -0.50 -3.30
C TYR A 62 10.15 -0.10 -4.77
N ALA A 63 11.26 0.37 -5.34
CA ALA A 63 11.37 0.82 -6.72
C ALA A 63 10.34 1.90 -7.12
N ASP A 64 9.78 2.60 -6.14
CA ASP A 64 8.73 3.58 -6.35
C ASP A 64 9.17 4.78 -7.20
N LEU A 65 10.46 5.11 -7.20
CA LEU A 65 11.03 6.10 -8.12
C LEU A 65 10.83 5.72 -9.60
N VAL A 66 10.70 4.43 -9.90
CA VAL A 66 10.57 3.91 -11.27
C VAL A 66 9.12 3.90 -11.74
N TRP A 67 8.21 3.39 -10.90
CA TRP A 67 6.80 3.17 -11.28
C TRP A 67 5.81 4.14 -10.63
N GLY A 68 6.25 4.92 -9.65
CA GLY A 68 5.47 5.92 -8.91
C GLY A 68 5.21 7.19 -9.72
N ASP A 69 4.97 7.05 -11.03
CA ASP A 69 4.63 8.15 -11.90
C ASP A 69 3.32 8.79 -11.44
N LYS A 70 3.43 10.06 -11.00
CA LYS A 70 2.33 10.88 -10.48
C LYS A 70 1.26 11.17 -11.54
N HIS A 71 1.55 10.94 -12.82
CA HIS A 71 0.62 11.20 -13.91
C HIS A 71 -0.52 10.17 -14.01
N ASN A 72 -0.41 8.99 -13.36
CA ASN A 72 -1.50 8.03 -13.31
C ASN A 72 -2.32 8.12 -12.01
N VAL A 73 -3.19 9.14 -11.95
CA VAL A 73 -4.04 9.48 -10.80
C VAL A 73 -4.87 8.29 -10.32
N THR A 74 -5.44 7.51 -11.23
CA THR A 74 -6.28 6.35 -10.91
C THR A 74 -5.49 5.29 -10.15
N ILE A 75 -4.31 4.92 -10.64
CA ILE A 75 -3.45 3.93 -10.01
C ILE A 75 -2.98 4.41 -8.63
N MET A 76 -2.58 5.67 -8.50
CA MET A 76 -2.16 6.25 -7.22
C MET A 76 -3.30 6.28 -6.19
N SER A 77 -4.53 6.56 -6.63
CA SER A 77 -5.71 6.55 -5.75
C SER A 77 -5.98 5.15 -5.16
N ASN A 78 -5.77 4.09 -5.94
CA ASN A 78 -5.94 2.70 -5.47
C ASN A 78 -4.95 2.36 -4.35
N LEU A 79 -3.69 2.77 -4.49
CA LEU A 79 -2.67 2.59 -3.46
C LEU A 79 -2.98 3.42 -2.21
N GLN A 80 -3.49 4.65 -2.38
CA GLN A 80 -3.91 5.48 -1.25
C GLN A 80 -5.04 4.84 -0.44
N ILE A 81 -6.01 4.19 -1.11
CA ILE A 81 -7.06 3.42 -0.44
C ILE A 81 -6.48 2.30 0.43
N LEU A 82 -5.43 1.63 -0.04
CA LEU A 82 -4.75 0.59 0.73
C LEU A 82 -4.01 1.15 1.95
N GLN A 83 -3.34 2.30 1.82
CA GLN A 83 -2.73 2.99 2.96
C GLN A 83 -3.78 3.38 4.00
N ASN A 84 -4.91 3.93 3.54
CA ASN A 84 -6.04 4.30 4.40
C ASN A 84 -6.61 3.08 5.15
N LYS A 85 -6.77 1.96 4.44
CA LYS A 85 -7.22 0.69 5.03
C LYS A 85 -6.24 0.19 6.09
N ALA A 86 -4.93 0.28 5.83
CA ALA A 86 -3.90 -0.11 6.79
C ALA A 86 -3.99 0.72 8.08
N ALA A 87 -4.07 2.05 7.96
CA ALA A 87 -4.18 2.96 9.09
C ALA A 87 -5.40 2.64 9.98
N LYS A 88 -6.56 2.38 9.36
CA LYS A 88 -7.79 2.00 10.07
C LYS A 88 -7.64 0.65 10.77
N ILE A 89 -7.02 -0.35 10.15
CA ILE A 89 -6.78 -1.67 10.77
C ILE A 89 -5.90 -1.54 12.01
N ILE A 90 -4.81 -0.77 11.93
CA ILE A 90 -3.85 -0.60 13.04
C ILE A 90 -4.52 0.11 14.24
N LEU A 91 -5.28 1.17 13.97
CA LEU A 91 -6.02 1.94 14.96
C LEU A 91 -7.34 1.29 15.42
N ASP A 92 -7.68 0.12 14.88
CA ASP A 92 -8.91 -0.59 15.16
C ASP A 92 -10.19 0.23 14.88
N ARG A 93 -10.19 0.99 13.79
CA ARG A 93 -11.32 1.83 13.38
C ARG A 93 -12.24 1.13 12.37
N PRO A 94 -13.54 1.46 12.35
CA PRO A 94 -14.47 0.99 11.31
C PRO A 94 -14.02 1.38 9.91
N LEU A 95 -14.36 0.58 8.89
CA LEU A 95 -13.93 0.80 7.50
C LEU A 95 -14.47 2.12 6.92
N TYR A 96 -15.67 2.52 7.31
CA TYR A 96 -16.34 3.76 6.88
C TYR A 96 -15.93 5.01 7.68
N SER A 97 -15.06 4.86 8.69
CA SER A 97 -14.54 6.02 9.45
C SER A 97 -13.61 6.90 8.61
N SER A 98 -13.38 8.15 9.04
CA SER A 98 -12.46 9.07 8.36
C SER A 98 -11.06 8.46 8.18
N ALA A 99 -10.60 8.38 6.94
CA ALA A 99 -9.24 7.96 6.62
C ALA A 99 -8.21 9.03 7.01
N THR A 100 -8.54 10.30 6.78
CA THR A 100 -7.71 11.46 7.13
C THR A 100 -7.38 11.45 8.62
N ASP A 101 -8.37 11.26 9.49
CA ASP A 101 -8.17 11.22 10.94
C ASP A 101 -7.26 10.06 11.36
N ALA A 102 -7.41 8.91 10.70
CA ALA A 102 -6.58 7.73 10.95
C ALA A 102 -5.11 8.00 10.60
N LEU A 103 -4.86 8.61 9.44
CA LEU A 103 -3.51 9.00 9.02
C LEU A 103 -2.91 10.05 9.96
N VAL A 104 -3.67 11.09 10.32
CA VAL A 104 -3.24 12.14 11.25
C VAL A 104 -2.87 11.54 12.62
N LYS A 105 -3.69 10.62 13.14
CA LYS A 105 -3.42 9.98 14.44
C LYS A 105 -2.15 9.13 14.43
N LEU A 106 -1.81 8.52 13.29
CA LEU A 106 -0.56 7.78 13.09
C LEU A 106 0.62 8.67 12.66
N LYS A 107 0.38 9.97 12.43
CA LYS A 107 1.35 10.91 11.84
C LYS A 107 1.86 10.43 10.47
N TRP A 108 0.99 9.82 9.68
CA TRP A 108 1.30 9.37 8.33
C TRP A 108 0.92 10.42 7.30
N LEU A 109 1.80 10.63 6.33
CA LEU A 109 1.52 11.43 5.15
C LEU A 109 0.82 10.55 4.09
N PRO A 110 -0.10 11.12 3.28
CA PRO A 110 -0.57 10.48 2.05
C PRO A 110 0.61 10.04 1.17
N LEU A 111 0.44 8.97 0.41
CA LEU A 111 1.50 8.41 -0.43
C LEU A 111 2.03 9.44 -1.44
N GLU A 112 1.14 10.24 -2.02
CA GLU A 112 1.52 11.31 -2.95
C GLU A 112 2.53 12.31 -2.34
N LYS A 113 2.40 12.61 -1.04
CA LYS A 113 3.29 13.55 -0.33
C LYS A 113 4.55 12.90 0.21
N ARG A 114 4.68 11.57 0.13
CA ARG A 114 5.88 10.83 0.54
C ARG A 114 6.89 10.65 -0.60
N ARG A 115 6.48 10.94 -1.84
CA ARG A 115 7.19 10.64 -3.09
C ARG A 115 7.63 11.92 -3.79
#